data_AF-D0EKF3-F1
#
_entry.id   AF-D0EKF3-F1
#
_cell.length_a   1.000
_cell.length_b   1.000
_cell.length_c   1.000
_cell.angle_alpha   90.00
_cell.angle_beta   90.00
_cell.angle_gamma   90.00
#
_symmetry.space_group_name_H-M   'P 1'
#
loop_
_entity.id
_entity.type
_entity.pdbx_description
1 polymer ?
#
loop_
_entity_poly.entity_id
_entity_poly.type
_entity_poly.pdbx_seq_one_letter_code
_entity_poly.pdbx_strand_id
1 'polypeptide(L)' 'MPRVRDPLVVGRVIGDVLDPFTSSISLRVTYGNREVSNGCEFRPSAVVNQPRVEIGGNDLRTCYTLHYLLEPQTLKP' A
#
# COMPACT_ATOMS: atom_id res chain seq x y z
N MET A 1 26.79 4.83 4.68
CA MET A 1 25.55 4.08 4.93
C MET A 1 24.61 4.34 3.78
N PRO A 2 24.02 3.32 3.13
CA PRO A 2 22.99 3.58 2.14
C PRO A 2 21.87 4.31 2.88
N ARG A 3 21.59 5.55 2.49
CA ARG A 3 20.36 6.22 2.90
C ARG A 3 19.25 5.41 2.25
N VAL A 4 18.69 4.44 2.96
CA VAL A 4 17.48 3.73 2.54
C VAL A 4 16.41 4.81 2.48
N ARG A 5 16.25 5.41 1.30
CA ARG A 5 15.25 6.43 1.07
C ARG A 5 13.92 5.71 1.13
N ASP A 6 13.00 6.25 1.91
CA ASP A 6 11.66 5.68 2.06
C ASP A 6 11.03 5.52 0.66
N PRO A 7 10.67 4.29 0.25
CA PRO A 7 10.13 4.05 -1.07
C PRO A 7 8.82 4.81 -1.32
N LEU A 8 8.04 5.15 -0.28
CA LEU A 8 6.83 5.98 -0.43
C LEU A 8 7.17 7.44 -0.75
N VAL A 9 8.31 7.94 -0.28
CA VAL A 9 8.83 9.26 -0.63
C VAL A 9 9.41 9.24 -2.05
N VAL A 10 10.19 8.21 -2.39
CA VAL A 10 10.79 8.09 -3.73
C VAL A 10 9.71 7.94 -4.80
N GLY A 11 8.65 7.17 -4.51
CA GLY A 11 7.49 7.01 -5.38
C GLY A 11 6.51 8.18 -5.35
N ARG A 12 6.80 9.26 -4.60
CA ARG A 12 5.96 10.46 -4.42
C ARG A 12 4.57 10.22 -3.82
N VAL A 13 4.30 9.03 -3.31
CA VAL A 13 3.05 8.70 -2.59
C VAL A 13 2.90 9.61 -1.37
N ILE A 14 3.98 9.82 -0.63
CA ILE A 14 4.03 10.88 0.38
C ILE A 14 4.21 12.22 -0.34
N GLY A 15 3.26 13.12 -0.17
CA GLY A 15 3.16 14.41 -0.87
C GLY A 15 2.02 14.43 -1.88
N ASP A 16 1.92 13.44 -2.78
CA ASP A 16 0.85 13.41 -3.78
C ASP A 16 -0.46 12.81 -3.23
N VAL A 17 -0.35 11.86 -2.29
CA VAL A 17 -1.49 11.07 -1.81
C VAL A 17 -1.65 11.11 -0.29
N LEU A 18 -0.54 10.98 0.45
CA LEU A 18 -0.50 10.96 1.90
C LEU A 18 0.38 12.08 2.43
N ASP A 19 0.00 12.66 3.56
CA ASP A 19 0.92 13.49 4.34
C ASP A 19 2.03 12.60 4.96
N PRO A 20 3.23 13.16 5.22
CA PRO A 20 4.28 12.43 5.91
C PRO A 20 3.79 11.85 7.24
N PHE A 21 4.00 10.54 7.44
CA PHE A 21 3.57 9.82 8.63
C PHE A 21 4.67 8.88 9.13
N THR A 22 4.54 8.43 10.38
CA THR A 22 5.39 7.37 10.94
C THR A 22 4.60 6.06 10.93
N SER A 23 5.13 5.04 10.25
CA SER A 23 4.52 3.70 10.24
C SER A 23 4.52 3.11 11.66
N SER A 24 3.35 2.90 12.24
CA SER A 24 3.17 2.38 13.60
C SER A 24 2.79 0.90 13.66
N ILE A 25 2.21 0.37 12.59
CA ILE A 25 1.64 -0.98 12.55
C ILE A 25 2.04 -1.65 11.23
N SER A 26 2.35 -2.94 11.28
CA SER A 26 2.64 -3.72 10.08
C SER A 26 1.38 -3.95 9.25
N LEU A 27 1.44 -3.66 7.96
CA LEU A 27 0.39 -3.97 6.98
C LEU A 27 0.97 -4.92 5.94
N ARG A 28 0.31 -6.05 5.72
CA ARG A 28 0.70 -7.01 4.69
C ARG A 28 -0.48 -7.27 3.75
N VAL A 29 -0.25 -7.06 2.47
CA VAL A 29 -1.25 -7.25 1.41
C VAL A 29 -0.73 -8.31 0.45
N THR A 30 -1.55 -9.32 0.16
CA THR A 30 -1.16 -10.45 -0.70
C THR A 30 -2.22 -10.71 -1.77
N TYR A 31 -1.80 -10.78 -3.04
CA TYR A 31 -2.62 -11.24 -4.15
C TYR A 31 -2.18 -12.66 -4.53
N GLY A 32 -3.04 -13.65 -4.29
CA GLY A 32 -2.68 -15.07 -4.44
C GLY A 32 -1.50 -15.44 -3.54
N ASN A 33 -0.37 -15.82 -4.14
CA ASN A 33 0.86 -16.18 -3.42
C ASN A 33 1.92 -15.06 -3.44
N ARG A 34 1.57 -13.86 -3.92
CA ARG A 34 2.52 -12.75 -4.09
C ARG A 34 2.17 -11.59 -3.17
N GLU A 35 3.12 -11.23 -2.32
CA GLU A 35 3.03 -10.09 -1.43
C GLU A 35 3.27 -8.78 -2.18
N VAL A 36 2.50 -7.75 -1.84
CA VAL A 36 2.65 -6.40 -2.36
C VAL A 36 3.83 -5.72 -1.67
N SER A 37 4.73 -5.16 -2.46
CA SER A 37 5.84 -4.32 -1.99
C SER A 37 5.81 -2.98 -2.71
N ASN A 38 6.29 -1.91 -2.06
CA ASN A 38 6.31 -0.59 -2.65
C ASN A 38 7.10 -0.58 -3.97
N GLY A 39 6.47 -0.09 -5.04
CA GLY A 39 7.06 -0.03 -6.39
C GLY A 39 7.03 -1.34 -7.19
N CYS A 40 6.42 -2.42 -6.69
CA CYS A 40 6.28 -3.64 -7.48
C CYS A 40 5.06 -3.59 -8.41
N GLU A 41 5.24 -4.05 -9.65
CA GLU A 41 4.16 -4.10 -10.64
C GLU A 41 3.43 -5.44 -10.59
N PHE A 42 2.12 -5.38 -10.78
CA PHE A 42 1.25 -6.53 -10.96
C PHE A 42 0.58 -6.49 -12.32
N ARG A 43 0.42 -7.66 -12.95
CA ARG A 43 -0.43 -7.78 -14.14
C ARG A 43 -1.89 -7.52 -13.74
N PRO A 44 -2.71 -6.88 -14.58
CA PRO A 44 -4.13 -6.67 -14.29
C PRO A 44 -4.86 -7.96 -13.91
N SER A 45 -4.54 -9.07 -14.59
CA SER A 45 -5.12 -10.39 -14.29
C SER A 45 -4.77 -10.93 -12.90
N ALA A 46 -3.69 -10.45 -12.27
CA ALA A 46 -3.25 -10.89 -10.95
C ALA A 46 -3.94 -10.14 -9.81
N VAL A 47 -4.61 -9.02 -10.09
CA VAL A 47 -5.27 -8.15 -9.09
C VAL A 47 -6.79 -8.10 -9.23
N VAL A 48 -7.36 -9.01 -10.02
CA VAL A 48 -8.82 -9.09 -10.27
C VAL A 48 -9.58 -9.43 -8.99
N ASN A 49 -9.04 -10.33 -8.18
CA ASN A 49 -9.66 -10.77 -6.93
C ASN A 49 -9.18 -9.91 -5.75
N GLN A 50 -10.03 -9.76 -4.75
CA GLN A 50 -9.69 -9.03 -3.53
C GLN A 50 -8.44 -9.65 -2.86
N PRO A 51 -7.47 -8.82 -2.41
CA PRO A 51 -6.28 -9.33 -1.75
C PRO A 51 -6.59 -9.81 -0.33
N ARG A 52 -5.74 -10.68 0.18
CA ARG A 52 -5.67 -10.97 1.60
C ARG A 52 -4.92 -9.84 2.29
N VAL A 53 -5.53 -9.25 3.31
CA VAL A 53 -4.93 -8.18 4.11
C VAL A 53 -4.75 -8.66 5.54
N GLU A 54 -3.53 -8.55 6.04
CA GLU A 54 -3.16 -8.80 7.42
C GLU A 54 -2.67 -7.49 8.03
N ILE A 55 -3.33 -7.08 9.12
CA ILE A 55 -2.96 -5.89 9.89
C ILE A 55 -2.41 -6.39 11.22
N GLY A 56 -1.24 -5.90 11.60
CA GLY A 56 -0.67 -6.15 12.92
C GLY A 56 -1.38 -5.34 14.01
N GLY A 57 -0.69 -5.21 15.14
CA GLY A 57 -1.19 -4.45 16.29
C GLY A 57 -1.46 -5.37 17.49
N ASN A 58 -1.32 -4.81 18.69
CA ASN A 58 -1.35 -5.56 19.94
C ASN A 58 -2.72 -5.51 20.62
N ASP A 59 -3.64 -4.70 20.10
CA ASP A 59 -4.98 -4.53 20.65
C ASP A 59 -6.05 -4.91 19.63
N LEU A 60 -6.75 -6.00 19.92
CA LEU A 60 -7.85 -6.53 19.12
C LEU A 60 -9.13 -5.67 19.19
N ARG A 61 -9.18 -4.69 20.10
CA ARG A 61 -10.29 -3.74 20.20
C ARG A 61 -10.17 -2.58 19.22
N THR A 62 -8.99 -2.38 18.64
CA THR A 62 -8.76 -1.30 17.69
C THR A 62 -9.24 -1.72 16.30
N CYS A 63 -10.19 -0.97 15.76
CA CYS A 63 -10.65 -1.14 14.38
C CYS A 63 -9.85 -0.23 13.46
N TYR A 64 -9.37 -0.77 12.34
CA TYR A 64 -8.65 -0.02 11.31
C TYR A 64 -9.49 0.07 10.04
N THR A 65 -9.40 1.20 9.36
CA THR A 65 -9.99 1.39 8.04
C THR A 65 -8.90 1.30 6.98
N LEU A 66 -9.08 0.41 6.00
CA LEU A 66 -8.22 0.35 4.82
C LEU A 66 -8.84 1.20 3.71
N HIS A 67 -8.15 2.28 3.31
CA HIS A 67 -8.58 3.11 2.20
C HIS A 67 -7.90 2.64 0.92
N TYR A 68 -8.66 2.18 -0.07
CA TYR A 68 -8.17 1.98 -1.43
C TYR A 68 -8.41 3.28 -2.20
N LEU A 69 -7.34 3.94 -2.63
CA LEU A 69 -7.46 5.02 -3.59
C LEU A 69 -7.45 4.38 -4.98
N LEU A 70 -8.61 4.42 -5.62
CA LEU A 70 -8.67 4.19 -7.05
C LEU A 70 -7.81 5.30 -7.67
N GLU A 71 -6.75 4.94 -8.38
CA GLU A 71 -6.11 5.81 -9.36
C GLU A 71 -7.23 6.60 -10.05
N PRO A 72 -7.28 7.95 -9.93
CA PRO A 72 -8.25 8.72 -10.67
C PRO A 72 -7.96 8.39 -12.13
N GLN A 73 -8.82 7.57 -12.73
CA GLN A 73 -8.70 7.16 -14.11
C GLN A 73 -8.59 8.46 -14.87
N THR A 74 -7.39 8.81 -15.32
CA THR A 74 -7.21 9.92 -16.24
C THR A 74 -7.94 9.44 -17.48
N LEU A 75 -9.20 9.83 -17.62
CA LEU A 75 -9.90 9.89 -18.88
C LEU A 75 -8.99 10.74 -19.77
N LYS A 76 -8.04 10.09 -20.45
CA LYS A 76 -7.35 10.71 -21.56
C LYS A 76 -8.42 10.85 -22.65
N PRO A 77 -8.66 12.07 -23.17
CA PRO A 77 -9.52 12.26 -24.33
C PRO A 77 -8.97 11.51 -25.55
#